data_AF-A0A7Y5FI18-F1
#
_entry.id   AF-A0A7Y5FI18-F1
#
_cell.length_a   1.000
_cell.length_b   1.000
_cell.length_c   1.000
_cell.angle_alpha   90.00
_cell.angle_beta   90.00
_cell.angle_gamma   90.00
#
_symmetry.space_group_name_H-M   'P 1'
#
loop_
_entity.id
_entity.type
_entity.pdbx_description
1 polymer ?
#
loop_
_entity_poly.entity_id
_entity_poly.type
_entity_poly.pdbx_seq_one_letter_code
_entity_poly.pdbx_strand_id
1 'polypeptide(L)'
;MARLYSDTHPKMEALQIQLWRQASPTRKLNMLAQLNSSDRMLALAGLRAQHPQASAAELRRKLADLLLGEELARKVYGETSHAK
;
A
#
# COMPACT_ATOMS: atom_id res chain seq x y z
N MET A 1 4.45 -3.44 27.52
CA MET A 1 4.07 -3.34 26.10
C MET A 1 5.04 -2.39 25.43
N ALA A 2 5.65 -2.78 24.31
CA ALA A 2 6.51 -1.88 23.54
C ALA A 2 5.66 -0.80 22.85
N ARG A 3 6.17 0.43 22.79
CA ARG A 3 5.54 1.56 22.10
C ARG A 3 5.55 1.30 20.59
N LEU A 4 4.41 1.40 19.93
CA LEU A 4 4.30 1.16 18.49
C LEU A 4 4.77 2.36 17.66
N TYR A 5 4.54 3.58 18.14
CA TYR A 5 4.81 4.81 17.38
C TYR A 5 5.60 5.83 18.22
N SER A 6 6.80 6.19 17.77
CA SER A 6 7.71 7.09 18.50
C SER A 6 7.26 8.55 18.49
N ASP A 7 6.46 8.96 17.51
CA ASP A 7 5.91 10.30 17.31
C ASP A 7 4.54 10.51 17.97
N THR A 8 3.88 9.43 18.42
CA THR A 8 2.53 9.49 18.98
C THR A 8 2.57 9.45 20.50
N HIS A 9 1.95 10.43 21.17
CA HIS A 9 1.91 10.47 22.63
C HIS A 9 1.32 9.17 23.20
N PRO A 10 1.93 8.53 24.23
CA PRO A 10 1.53 7.19 24.70
C PRO A 10 0.05 7.04 25.04
N LYS A 11 -0.58 8.07 25.63
CA LYS A 11 -2.03 8.08 25.91
C LYS A 11 -2.89 7.97 24.64
N MET A 12 -2.45 8.58 23.54
CA MET A 12 -3.19 8.55 22.27
C MET A 12 -3.01 7.21 21.56
N GLU A 13 -1.82 6.62 21.61
CA GLU A 13 -1.58 5.25 21.13
C GLU A 13 -2.48 4.25 21.89
N ALA A 14 -2.55 4.36 23.22
CA ALA A 14 -3.41 3.50 24.04
C ALA A 14 -4.90 3.66 23.67
N LEU A 15 -5.37 4.89 23.49
CA LEU A 15 -6.75 5.17 23.05
C LEU A 15 -7.02 4.59 21.65
N GLN A 16 -6.10 4.76 20.71
CA GLN A 16 -6.23 4.22 19.35
C GLN A 16 -6.36 2.69 19.37
N ILE A 17 -5.50 2.00 20.12
CA ILE A 17 -5.57 0.53 20.28
C ILE A 17 -6.90 0.09 20.89
N GLN A 18 -7.37 0.80 21.92
CA GLN A 18 -8.67 0.53 22.54
C GLN A 18 -9.82 0.67 21.52
N LEU A 19 -9.85 1.76 20.77
CA LEU A 19 -10.87 2.00 19.74
C LEU A 19 -10.84 0.94 18.64
N TRP A 20 -9.66 0.51 18.20
CA TRP A 20 -9.53 -0.59 17.23
C TRP A 20 -10.05 -1.91 17.79
N ARG A 21 -9.78 -2.23 19.06
CA ARG A 21 -10.30 -3.46 19.67
C ARG A 21 -11.83 -3.47 19.72
N GLN A 22 -12.44 -2.32 20.01
CA GLN A 22 -13.89 -2.14 20.10
C GLN A 22 -14.59 -2.08 18.73
N ALA A 23 -13.86 -1.76 17.66
CA ALA A 23 -14.44 -1.69 16.32
C ALA A 23 -15.02 -3.04 15.86
N SER A 24 -16.18 -2.99 15.21
CA SER A 24 -16.78 -4.18 14.59
C SER A 24 -15.88 -4.77 13.50
N PRO A 25 -15.99 -6.07 13.19
CA PRO A 25 -15.22 -6.69 12.11
C PRO A 25 -15.36 -5.94 10.77
N THR A 26 -16.57 -5.54 10.39
CA THR A 26 -16.83 -4.77 9.17
C THR A 26 -16.13 -3.42 9.19
N ARG A 27 -16.13 -2.71 10.34
CA ARG A 27 -15.43 -1.42 10.45
C ARG A 27 -13.92 -1.60 10.28
N LYS A 28 -13.33 -2.66 10.85
CA LYS A 28 -11.92 -2.99 10.66
C LYS A 28 -11.57 -3.25 9.20
N LEU A 29 -12.40 -4.03 8.50
CA LEU A 29 -12.19 -4.32 7.08
C LEU A 29 -12.30 -3.06 6.22
N ASN A 30 -13.24 -2.17 6.52
CA ASN A 30 -13.35 -0.89 5.82
C ASN A 30 -12.10 -0.02 6.03
N MET A 31 -11.57 0.03 7.26
CA MET A 31 -10.32 0.76 7.54
C MET A 31 -9.13 0.16 6.79
N LEU A 32 -9.03 -1.18 6.74
CA LEU A 32 -7.99 -1.87 6.00
C LEU A 32 -8.09 -1.61 4.49
N ALA A 33 -9.29 -1.62 3.91
CA ALA A 33 -9.50 -1.32 2.51
C ALA A 33 -9.11 0.13 2.17
N GLN A 34 -9.46 1.08 3.02
CA GLN A 34 -9.06 2.48 2.88
C GLN A 34 -7.53 2.63 2.94
N LEU A 35 -6.87 1.96 3.89
CA LEU A 35 -5.41 1.99 4.01
C LEU A 35 -4.74 1.43 2.75
N ASN A 36 -5.19 0.29 2.26
CA ASN A 36 -4.68 -0.30 1.01
C ASN A 36 -4.84 0.62 -0.20
N SER A 37 -5.95 1.36 -0.28
CA SER A 37 -6.16 2.34 -1.35
C SER A 37 -5.16 3.49 -1.25
N SER A 38 -4.95 4.03 -0.05
CA SER A 38 -3.98 5.09 0.22
C SER A 38 -2.56 4.68 -0.11
N ASP A 39 -2.14 3.49 0.32
CA ASP A 39 -0.80 2.97 0.05
C ASP A 39 -0.54 2.81 -1.45
N ARG A 40 -1.54 2.32 -2.21
CA ARG A 40 -1.45 2.23 -3.67
C ARG A 40 -1.34 3.60 -4.34
N MET A 41 -2.06 4.60 -3.85
CA MET A 41 -1.95 5.97 -4.36
C MET A 41 -0.56 6.56 -4.12
N LEU A 42 -0.01 6.39 -2.91
CA LEU A 42 1.33 6.85 -2.56
C LEU A 42 2.41 6.13 -3.38
N ALA A 43 2.32 4.80 -3.50
CA ALA A 43 3.25 4.02 -4.32
C ALA A 43 3.24 4.47 -5.78
N LEU A 44 2.05 4.71 -6.36
CA LEU A 44 1.92 5.19 -7.73
C LEU A 44 2.48 6.60 -7.91
N ALA A 45 2.29 7.49 -6.93
CA ALA A 45 2.90 8.82 -6.94
C ALA A 45 4.43 8.75 -6.92
N GLY A 46 4.99 7.89 -6.08
CA GLY A 46 6.43 7.60 -6.04
C GLY A 46 6.96 7.07 -7.37
N LEU A 47 6.26 6.10 -7.98
CA LEU A 47 6.62 5.56 -9.30
C LEU A 47 6.60 6.62 -10.40
N ARG A 48 5.63 7.53 -10.39
CA ARG A 48 5.58 8.66 -11.35
C ARG A 48 6.76 9.60 -11.17
N ALA A 49 7.14 9.90 -9.93
CA ALA A 49 8.29 10.76 -9.65
C ALA A 49 9.61 10.11 -10.10
N GLN A 50 9.75 8.79 -9.91
CA GLN A 50 10.96 8.03 -10.29
C GLN A 50 11.03 7.73 -11.80
N HIS A 51 9.89 7.63 -12.48
CA HIS A 51 9.80 7.34 -13.91
C HIS A 51 8.90 8.36 -14.64
N PRO A 52 9.35 9.61 -14.82
CA PRO A 52 8.52 10.67 -15.40
C PRO A 52 8.02 10.39 -16.83
N GLN A 53 8.75 9.55 -17.59
CA GLN A 53 8.43 9.20 -18.98
C GLN A 53 7.68 7.88 -19.12
N ALA A 54 7.42 7.17 -18.02
CA ALA A 54 6.70 5.90 -18.09
C ALA A 54 5.24 6.13 -18.45
N SER A 55 4.75 5.33 -19.39
CA SER A 55 3.34 5.23 -19.72
C SER A 55 2.52 4.73 -18.53
N ALA A 56 1.21 4.95 -18.58
CA ALA A 56 0.29 4.43 -17.55
C ALA A 56 0.34 2.89 -17.43
N ALA A 57 0.58 2.19 -18.54
CA ALA A 57 0.71 0.72 -18.55
C ALA A 57 1.99 0.25 -17.84
N GLU A 58 3.12 0.91 -18.08
CA GLU A 58 4.38 0.62 -17.40
C GLU A 58 4.30 0.93 -15.91
N LEU A 59 3.68 2.06 -15.53
CA LEU A 59 3.45 2.39 -14.12
C LEU A 59 2.55 1.38 -13.42
N ARG A 60 1.48 0.91 -14.10
CA ARG A 60 0.62 -0.15 -13.58
C ARG A 60 1.37 -1.47 -13.40
N ARG A 61 2.26 -1.81 -14.35
CA ARG A 61 3.09 -3.01 -14.25
C ARG A 61 4.06 -2.92 -13.07
N LYS A 62 4.79 -1.82 -12.95
CA LYS A 62 5.71 -1.56 -11.82
C LYS A 62 4.98 -1.58 -10.47
N LEU A 63 3.77 -1.04 -10.41
CA LEU A 63 2.93 -1.14 -9.20
C LEU A 63 2.57 -2.59 -8.88
N ALA A 64 2.27 -3.42 -9.89
CA ALA A 64 2.00 -4.84 -9.69
C ALA A 64 3.24 -5.58 -9.17
N ASP A 65 4.43 -5.28 -9.70
CA ASP A 65 5.70 -5.85 -9.22
C ASP A 65 5.95 -5.48 -7.74
N LEU A 66 5.68 -4.24 -7.33
CA LEU A 66 5.81 -3.81 -5.92
C LEU A 66 4.81 -4.50 -4.98
N LEU A 67 3.56 -4.71 -5.42
CA LEU A 67 2.49 -5.21 -4.56
C LEU A 67 2.45 -6.74 -4.47
N LEU A 68 2.77 -7.43 -5.55
CA LEU A 68 2.65 -8.89 -5.67
C LEU A 68 4.01 -9.58 -5.64
N GLY A 69 5.09 -8.84 -5.87
CA GLY A 69 6.38 -9.41 -6.26
C GLY A 69 6.41 -9.80 -7.74
N GLU A 70 7.61 -9.87 -8.29
CA GLU A 70 7.83 -10.09 -9.73
C GLU A 70 7.21 -11.40 -10.25
N GLU A 71 7.29 -12.48 -9.47
CA GLU A 71 6.78 -13.79 -9.89
C GLU A 71 5.26 -13.77 -10.12
N LEU A 72 4.51 -13.27 -9.13
CA LEU A 72 3.05 -13.20 -9.20
C LEU A 72 2.60 -12.13 -10.20
N ALA A 73 3.29 -10.99 -10.24
CA ALA A 73 3.02 -9.97 -11.24
C ALA A 73 3.20 -10.51 -12.66
N ARG A 74 4.25 -11.31 -12.92
CA ARG A 74 4.47 -11.97 -14.21
C ARG A 74 3.36 -12.96 -14.56
N LYS A 75 2.90 -13.77 -13.60
CA LYS A 75 1.79 -14.73 -13.83
C LYS A 75 0.48 -14.03 -14.20
N VAL A 76 0.20 -12.86 -13.61
CA VAL A 76 -1.07 -12.14 -13.81
C VAL A 76 -1.02 -11.17 -15.00
N TYR A 77 0.10 -10.49 -15.20
CA TYR A 77 0.25 -9.40 -16.17
C TYR A 77 1.17 -9.74 -17.36
N GLY A 78 1.72 -10.95 -17.43
CA GLY A 78 2.64 -11.38 -18.49
C GLY A 78 4.08 -10.92 -18.27
N GLU A 79 4.96 -11.13 -19.24
CA GLU A 79 6.33 -10.59 -19.17
C GLU A 79 6.32 -9.06 -19.31
N THR A 80 7.28 -8.40 -18.66
CA THR A 80 7.59 -7.01 -18.96
C THR A 80 8.14 -6.98 -20.38
N SER A 81 7.27 -6.75 -21.36
CA SER A 81 7.70 -6.49 -22.73
C SER A 81 8.51 -5.20 -22.70
N HIS A 82 9.82 -5.32 -22.51
CA HIS A 82 10.77 -4.29 -22.88
C HIS A 82 10.63 -4.14 -24.40
N ALA A 83 9.74 -3.24 -24.84
CA ALA A 83 9.84 -2.73 -26.18
C ALA A 83 11.24 -2.09 -26.29
N LYS A 84 12.05 -2.67 -27.17
CA LYS A 84 13.41 -2.24 -27.50
C LYS A 84 13.49 -0.75 -27.79
#